data_AF-A0A8B8FTC6-F1
#
_entry.id   AF-A0A8B8FTC6-F1
#
_cell.length_a   1.000
_cell.length_b   1.000
_cell.length_c   1.000
_cell.angle_alpha   90.00
_cell.angle_beta   90.00
_cell.angle_gamma   90.00
#
_symmetry.space_group_name_H-M   'P 1'
#
loop_
_entity.id
_entity.type
_entity.pdbx_description
1 polymer ?
#
loop_
_entity_poly.entity_id
_entity_poly.type
_entity_poly.pdbx_seq_one_letter_code
_entity_poly.pdbx_strand_id
1 'polypeptide(L)'
;MVTIVLGRANNTDICRVVTECSSLEEIKDSNKTEFKIPTVKPLYVGTPKWANYVKGVIACFQSIVVGFDAVILSSVPLGGGLSSSASLEVATYSFIEAITGNKTNQLVHKAMVCQKAEHMFAGVPCGIMDQFISVMGIEGHALLIDCKSLEYDPVPLTESNYIFLITNSNVHHELSNSQYQLRRYQCEEASDLINVESLRSATMETLNKAHSNGKMNEIIYKRARHVITEIERTITAAEVLKRGDYKTFGELMNASHNSLRDDFEVSCQELDQLVELARKVPGVLGSRMTGGGFGGCTVTLVDRNAVNSVVTIINSEYKRNPKFYTVLPSCGAKIVRL
;
A
#
# COMPACT_ATOMS: atom_id res chain seq x y z
N MET A 1 -11.83 0.02 -5.75
CA MET A 1 -12.10 -0.44 -4.37
C MET A 1 -12.14 0.80 -3.47
N VAL A 2 -12.96 0.81 -2.42
CA VAL A 2 -13.16 2.02 -1.59
C VAL A 2 -13.46 1.67 -0.13
N THR A 3 -13.07 2.56 0.78
CA THR A 3 -13.53 2.60 2.17
C THR A 3 -14.37 3.85 2.38
N ILE A 4 -15.55 3.68 2.98
CA ILE A 4 -16.53 4.73 3.23
C ILE A 4 -16.73 4.85 4.74
N VAL A 5 -16.64 6.08 5.25
CA VAL A 5 -17.03 6.43 6.61
C VAL A 5 -18.25 7.34 6.51
N LEU A 6 -19.40 6.82 6.93
CA LEU A 6 -20.68 7.53 6.93
C LEU A 6 -21.08 7.84 8.37
N GLY A 7 -21.40 9.09 8.69
CA GLY A 7 -21.76 9.44 10.06
C GLY A 7 -22.07 10.91 10.27
N ARG A 8 -22.19 11.29 11.54
CA ARG A 8 -22.42 12.68 11.97
C ARG A 8 -21.80 12.95 13.33
N ALA A 9 -21.51 14.22 13.61
CA ALA A 9 -21.24 14.65 14.98
C ALA A 9 -22.48 14.42 15.87
N ASN A 10 -22.28 14.08 17.14
CA ASN A 10 -23.35 13.70 18.06
C ASN A 10 -23.48 14.63 19.30
N ASN A 11 -22.75 15.75 19.33
CA ASN A 11 -22.71 16.73 20.44
C ASN A 11 -22.31 16.13 21.80
N THR A 12 -21.65 14.97 21.81
CA THR A 12 -21.07 14.37 23.00
C THR A 12 -19.54 14.36 22.91
N ASP A 13 -18.88 13.83 23.92
CA ASP A 13 -17.46 13.48 23.87
C ASP A 13 -17.24 12.00 23.56
N ILE A 14 -18.26 11.28 23.10
CA ILE A 14 -18.24 9.85 22.82
C ILE A 14 -18.24 9.61 21.30
N CYS A 15 -17.28 8.81 20.84
CA CYS A 15 -17.25 8.25 19.49
C CYS A 15 -17.86 6.84 19.50
N ARG A 16 -18.87 6.62 18.66
CA ARG A 16 -19.48 5.31 18.42
C ARG A 16 -19.24 4.91 16.98
N VAL A 17 -18.56 3.80 16.78
CA VAL A 17 -18.21 3.35 15.43
C VAL A 17 -18.64 1.92 15.24
N VAL A 18 -19.36 1.67 14.16
CA VAL A 18 -19.76 0.33 13.71
C VAL A 18 -19.08 0.03 12.39
N THR A 19 -18.69 -1.21 12.15
CA THR A 19 -18.23 -1.66 10.83
C THR A 19 -19.11 -2.80 10.32
N GLU A 20 -19.45 -2.76 9.05
CA GLU A 20 -20.17 -3.83 8.35
C GLU A 20 -19.21 -4.78 7.60
N CYS A 21 -17.89 -4.62 7.79
CA CYS A 21 -16.90 -5.47 7.15
C CYS A 21 -16.85 -6.85 7.81
N SER A 22 -17.56 -7.82 7.27
CA SER A 22 -17.65 -9.19 7.82
C SER A 22 -16.45 -10.10 7.48
N SER A 23 -15.47 -9.60 6.73
CA SER A 23 -14.42 -10.42 6.11
C SER A 23 -13.22 -10.77 7.00
N LEU A 24 -13.07 -10.18 8.19
CA LEU A 24 -12.05 -10.58 9.17
C LEU A 24 -12.71 -11.27 10.36
N GLU A 25 -12.11 -12.38 10.84
CA GLU A 25 -12.52 -13.02 12.09
C GLU A 25 -12.46 -12.05 13.28
N GLU A 26 -11.46 -11.17 13.33
CA GLU A 26 -11.36 -10.12 14.34
C GLU A 26 -12.54 -9.13 14.36
N ILE A 27 -13.28 -8.97 13.24
CA ILE A 27 -14.47 -8.12 13.17
C ILE A 27 -15.73 -8.91 13.57
N LYS A 28 -15.73 -10.24 13.40
CA LYS A 28 -16.85 -11.10 13.83
C LYS A 28 -17.03 -11.08 15.35
N ASP A 29 -15.94 -10.96 16.10
CA ASP A 29 -15.98 -10.93 17.57
C ASP A 29 -16.44 -9.57 18.14
N SER A 30 -16.15 -8.46 17.45
CA SER A 30 -16.70 -7.15 17.78
C SER A 30 -16.65 -6.17 16.62
N ASN A 31 -17.82 -5.95 16.01
CA ASN A 31 -18.00 -4.99 14.92
C ASN A 31 -18.38 -3.58 15.41
N LYS A 32 -18.35 -3.34 16.72
CA LYS A 32 -18.69 -2.06 17.35
C LYS A 32 -17.61 -1.63 18.33
N THR A 33 -17.36 -0.33 18.40
CA THR A 33 -16.50 0.25 19.43
C THR A 33 -17.11 1.57 19.91
N GLU A 34 -16.98 1.80 21.21
CA GLU A 34 -17.34 3.07 21.85
C GLU A 34 -16.13 3.54 22.67
N PHE A 35 -15.74 4.80 22.50
CA PHE A 35 -14.67 5.40 23.28
C PHE A 35 -14.84 6.90 23.39
N LYS A 36 -14.33 7.46 24.48
CA LYS A 36 -14.37 8.89 24.75
C LYS A 36 -13.21 9.61 24.05
N ILE A 37 -13.47 10.78 23.48
CA ILE A 37 -12.45 11.65 22.91
C ILE A 37 -11.51 12.11 24.02
N PRO A 38 -10.19 12.13 23.77
CA PRO A 38 -9.23 12.54 24.77
C PRO A 38 -9.45 14.02 25.14
N THR A 39 -9.95 14.26 26.36
CA THR A 39 -10.03 15.61 26.97
C THR A 39 -8.84 15.91 27.90
N VAL A 40 -8.28 14.87 28.52
CA VAL A 40 -7.14 14.95 29.46
C VAL A 40 -6.21 13.73 29.34
N LYS A 41 -6.76 12.53 29.17
CA LYS A 41 -5.99 11.28 29.00
C LYS A 41 -5.87 10.92 27.51
N PRO A 42 -4.70 10.43 27.06
CA PRO A 42 -4.51 10.01 25.67
C PRO A 42 -5.37 8.79 25.33
N LEU A 43 -5.66 8.61 24.04
CA LEU A 43 -6.22 7.36 23.54
C LEU A 43 -5.15 6.26 23.60
N TYR A 44 -5.57 5.05 23.96
CA TYR A 44 -4.71 3.88 24.04
C TYR A 44 -5.08 2.84 22.97
N VAL A 45 -4.07 2.11 22.52
CA VAL A 45 -4.23 0.90 21.72
C VAL A 45 -5.04 -0.12 22.50
N GLY A 46 -5.96 -0.81 21.85
CA GLY A 46 -6.77 -1.85 22.48
C GLY A 46 -7.54 -2.69 21.48
N THR A 47 -8.62 -3.32 21.96
CA THR A 47 -9.54 -4.11 21.15
C THR A 47 -10.83 -3.33 20.85
N PRO A 48 -11.51 -3.62 19.73
CA PRO A 48 -11.04 -4.45 18.61
C PRO A 48 -9.90 -3.74 17.84
N LYS A 49 -8.97 -4.51 17.24
CA LYS A 49 -7.75 -3.94 16.61
C LYS A 49 -8.04 -2.94 15.50
N TRP A 50 -9.08 -3.16 14.71
CA TRP A 50 -9.49 -2.24 13.64
C TRP A 50 -9.81 -0.83 14.17
N ALA A 51 -10.29 -0.71 15.43
CA ALA A 51 -10.59 0.58 16.03
C ALA A 51 -9.34 1.41 16.31
N ASN A 52 -8.16 0.78 16.36
CA ASN A 52 -6.90 1.49 16.60
C ASN A 52 -6.53 2.41 15.44
N TYR A 53 -6.92 2.09 14.20
CA TYR A 53 -6.76 3.00 13.06
C TYR A 53 -7.57 4.29 13.26
N VAL A 54 -8.83 4.16 13.69
CA VAL A 54 -9.70 5.32 13.97
C VAL A 54 -9.16 6.14 15.15
N LYS A 55 -8.81 5.46 16.26
CA LYS A 55 -8.25 6.10 17.45
C LYS A 55 -6.93 6.81 17.16
N GLY A 56 -6.07 6.20 16.33
CA GLY A 56 -4.78 6.78 15.97
C GLY A 56 -4.93 8.04 15.15
N VAL A 57 -5.85 8.05 14.18
CA VAL A 57 -6.15 9.25 13.40
C VAL A 57 -6.68 10.36 14.32
N ILE A 58 -7.61 10.06 15.24
CA ILE A 58 -8.11 11.04 16.21
C ILE A 58 -6.97 11.59 17.09
N ALA A 59 -6.11 10.71 17.60
CA ALA A 59 -5.01 11.08 18.49
C ALA A 59 -3.94 11.93 17.79
N CYS A 60 -3.74 11.74 16.48
CA CYS A 60 -2.77 12.49 15.69
C CYS A 60 -3.39 13.69 14.94
N PHE A 61 -4.71 13.86 15.01
CA PHE A 61 -5.41 15.00 14.40
C PHE A 61 -5.01 16.29 15.11
N GLN A 62 -4.76 17.36 14.35
CA GLN A 62 -4.12 18.57 14.88
C GLN A 62 -5.09 19.61 15.45
N SER A 63 -6.39 19.37 15.33
CA SER A 63 -7.43 20.26 15.79
C SER A 63 -8.40 19.53 16.72
N ILE A 64 -9.32 20.27 17.32
CA ILE A 64 -10.31 19.70 18.22
C ILE A 64 -11.20 18.72 17.43
N VAL A 65 -11.30 17.50 17.94
CA VAL A 65 -12.24 16.47 17.47
C VAL A 65 -13.47 16.50 18.38
N VAL A 66 -14.66 16.29 17.80
CA VAL A 66 -15.95 16.23 18.51
C VAL A 66 -16.52 14.81 18.44
N GLY A 67 -17.34 14.43 19.42
CA GLY A 67 -17.96 13.10 19.45
C GLY A 67 -18.81 12.87 18.21
N PHE A 68 -18.82 11.63 17.72
CA PHE A 68 -19.54 11.26 16.49
C PHE A 68 -20.08 9.85 16.54
N ASP A 69 -21.12 9.60 15.74
CA ASP A 69 -21.60 8.27 15.42
C ASP A 69 -21.25 7.99 13.94
N ALA A 70 -20.60 6.86 13.65
CA ALA A 70 -20.17 6.51 12.30
C ALA A 70 -20.31 5.01 11.99
N VAL A 71 -20.52 4.72 10.70
CA VAL A 71 -20.52 3.39 10.10
C VAL A 71 -19.39 3.32 9.07
N ILE A 72 -18.61 2.24 9.13
CA ILE A 72 -17.51 1.94 8.21
C ILE A 72 -17.93 0.81 7.27
N LEU A 73 -17.77 1.05 5.98
CA LEU A 73 -17.94 0.09 4.90
C LEU A 73 -16.63 0.04 4.10
N SER A 74 -16.14 -1.14 3.75
CA SER A 74 -14.97 -1.26 2.88
C SER A 74 -15.14 -2.39 1.87
N SER A 75 -14.81 -2.08 0.62
CA SER A 75 -14.67 -3.05 -0.45
C SER A 75 -13.20 -3.43 -0.69
N VAL A 76 -12.26 -2.89 0.09
CA VAL A 76 -10.84 -3.18 -0.04
C VAL A 76 -10.57 -4.55 0.61
N PRO A 77 -10.01 -5.54 -0.11
CA PRO A 77 -9.69 -6.84 0.46
C PRO A 77 -8.75 -6.71 1.67
N LEU A 78 -9.28 -7.01 2.86
CA LEU A 78 -8.53 -6.93 4.11
C LEU A 78 -7.36 -7.92 4.08
N GLY A 79 -6.18 -7.45 4.47
CA GLY A 79 -4.93 -8.23 4.43
C GLY A 79 -4.35 -8.44 3.03
N GLY A 80 -5.04 -8.07 1.95
CA GLY A 80 -4.62 -8.37 0.57
C GLY A 80 -3.37 -7.63 0.07
N GLY A 81 -2.70 -6.82 0.89
CA GLY A 81 -1.60 -5.96 0.44
C GLY A 81 -2.07 -4.80 -0.45
N LEU A 82 -3.35 -4.41 -0.33
CA LEU A 82 -4.00 -3.32 -1.08
C LEU A 82 -4.36 -2.14 -0.17
N SER A 83 -3.59 -1.95 0.91
CA SER A 83 -3.63 -0.75 1.76
C SER A 83 -4.99 -0.48 2.42
N SER A 84 -5.65 -1.52 2.92
CA SER A 84 -6.94 -1.37 3.61
C SER A 84 -6.85 -0.49 4.86
N SER A 85 -5.75 -0.55 5.61
CA SER A 85 -5.49 0.30 6.79
C SER A 85 -5.42 1.77 6.39
N ALA A 86 -4.54 2.12 5.45
CA ALA A 86 -4.40 3.49 4.94
C ALA A 86 -5.70 4.04 4.35
N SER A 87 -6.50 3.21 3.67
CA SER A 87 -7.82 3.64 3.17
C SER A 87 -8.77 4.01 4.31
N LEU A 88 -8.75 3.27 5.43
CA LEU A 88 -9.55 3.55 6.61
C LEU A 88 -9.05 4.79 7.37
N GLU A 89 -7.73 4.93 7.52
CA GLU A 89 -7.12 6.08 8.16
C GLU A 89 -7.49 7.38 7.43
N VAL A 90 -7.28 7.40 6.11
CA VAL A 90 -7.56 8.58 5.28
C VAL A 90 -9.05 8.88 5.20
N ALA A 91 -9.91 7.86 5.12
CA ALA A 91 -11.36 8.05 5.16
C ALA A 91 -11.83 8.61 6.52
N THR A 92 -11.28 8.11 7.62
CA THR A 92 -11.53 8.62 8.98
C THR A 92 -11.08 10.07 9.10
N TYR A 93 -9.88 10.40 8.62
CA TYR A 93 -9.37 11.77 8.66
C TYR A 93 -10.29 12.71 7.89
N SER A 94 -10.66 12.33 6.66
CA SER A 94 -11.55 13.13 5.79
C SER A 94 -12.94 13.30 6.41
N PHE A 95 -13.45 12.28 7.10
CA PHE A 95 -14.68 12.36 7.87
C PHE A 95 -14.57 13.36 9.03
N ILE A 96 -13.47 13.34 9.79
CA ILE A 96 -13.22 14.29 10.90
C ILE A 96 -13.17 15.73 10.37
N GLU A 97 -12.49 15.98 9.25
CA GLU A 97 -12.49 17.30 8.59
C GLU A 97 -13.91 17.73 8.22
N ALA A 98 -14.73 16.81 7.70
CA ALA A 98 -16.09 17.10 7.27
C ALA A 98 -17.00 17.51 8.45
N ILE A 99 -16.91 16.81 9.59
CA ILE A 99 -17.78 17.06 10.75
C ILE A 99 -17.30 18.21 11.63
N THR A 100 -16.00 18.51 11.64
CA THR A 100 -15.43 19.60 12.46
C THR A 100 -15.29 20.91 11.68
N GLY A 101 -15.23 20.86 10.35
CA GLY A 101 -14.88 22.00 9.50
C GLY A 101 -13.39 22.35 9.51
N ASN A 102 -12.56 21.65 10.31
CA ASN A 102 -11.11 21.85 10.39
C ASN A 102 -10.43 21.16 9.21
N LYS A 103 -10.31 21.86 8.08
CA LYS A 103 -9.67 21.33 6.88
C LYS A 103 -8.16 21.46 6.94
N THR A 104 -7.46 20.44 6.49
CA THR A 104 -6.02 20.47 6.32
C THR A 104 -5.66 21.12 5.00
N ASN A 105 -4.82 22.16 5.06
CA ASN A 105 -4.45 22.97 3.89
C ASN A 105 -3.48 22.24 2.94
N GLN A 106 -2.79 21.19 3.40
CA GLN A 106 -1.80 20.46 2.62
C GLN A 106 -2.09 18.96 2.62
N LEU A 107 -2.34 18.39 1.44
CA LEU A 107 -2.68 16.96 1.29
C LEU A 107 -1.54 16.03 1.77
N VAL A 108 -0.29 16.41 1.54
CA VAL A 108 0.88 15.67 2.04
C VAL A 108 0.84 15.52 3.55
N HIS A 109 0.46 16.58 4.25
CA HIS A 109 0.34 16.57 5.70
C HIS A 109 -0.75 15.60 6.19
N LYS A 110 -1.89 15.55 5.51
CA LYS A 110 -2.94 14.57 5.79
C LYS A 110 -2.38 13.14 5.70
N ALA A 111 -1.60 12.83 4.66
CA ALA A 111 -0.97 11.51 4.51
C ALA A 111 0.02 11.21 5.65
N MET A 112 0.87 12.18 6.02
CA MET A 112 1.84 12.04 7.11
C MET A 112 1.18 11.80 8.47
N VAL A 113 0.04 12.46 8.75
CA VAL A 113 -0.70 12.23 10.00
C VAL A 113 -1.30 10.83 10.03
N CYS A 114 -1.83 10.35 8.90
CA CYS A 114 -2.35 8.98 8.80
C CYS A 114 -1.21 7.95 8.99
N GLN A 115 -0.05 8.17 8.37
CA GLN A 115 1.12 7.30 8.55
C GLN A 115 1.57 7.27 10.02
N LYS A 116 1.61 8.44 10.67
CA LYS A 116 1.92 8.54 12.10
C LYS A 116 0.92 7.77 12.96
N ALA A 117 -0.37 7.82 12.61
CA ALA A 117 -1.40 7.03 13.28
C ALA A 117 -1.13 5.52 13.12
N GLU A 118 -0.74 5.06 11.93
CA GLU A 118 -0.40 3.65 11.69
C GLU A 118 0.80 3.21 12.54
N HIS A 119 1.85 4.02 12.61
CA HIS A 119 3.03 3.74 13.44
C HIS A 119 2.68 3.65 14.93
N MET A 120 1.93 4.62 15.44
CA MET A 120 1.67 4.75 16.87
C MET A 120 0.59 3.80 17.40
N PHE A 121 -0.44 3.50 16.59
CA PHE A 121 -1.62 2.77 17.06
C PHE A 121 -1.79 1.39 16.44
N ALA A 122 -1.30 1.16 15.21
CA ALA A 122 -1.26 -0.17 14.61
C ALA A 122 0.10 -0.86 14.80
N GLY A 123 1.16 -0.10 15.12
CA GLY A 123 2.50 -0.63 15.37
C GLY A 123 3.21 -1.11 14.10
N VAL A 124 2.78 -0.62 12.93
CA VAL A 124 3.35 -1.00 11.63
C VAL A 124 4.27 0.13 11.15
N PRO A 125 5.60 -0.07 11.05
CA PRO A 125 6.54 0.97 10.63
C PRO A 125 6.57 1.16 9.11
N CYS A 126 5.41 1.41 8.50
CA CYS A 126 5.22 1.55 7.05
C CYS A 126 5.88 2.82 6.47
N GLY A 127 6.16 2.79 5.17
CA GLY A 127 6.47 3.99 4.39
C GLY A 127 5.25 4.90 4.20
N ILE A 128 5.38 5.96 3.39
CA ILE A 128 4.31 6.97 3.20
C ILE A 128 3.33 6.61 2.07
N MET A 129 3.72 5.70 1.17
CA MET A 129 3.08 5.47 -0.14
C MET A 129 1.57 5.24 -0.04
N ASP A 130 1.14 4.38 0.88
CA ASP A 130 -0.24 3.91 1.01
C ASP A 130 -1.19 5.06 1.39
N GLN A 131 -0.80 5.86 2.39
CA GLN A 131 -1.53 7.06 2.76
C GLN A 131 -1.45 8.11 1.65
N PHE A 132 -0.30 8.27 1.01
CA PHE A 132 -0.08 9.25 -0.05
C PHE A 132 -1.04 9.04 -1.22
N ILE A 133 -1.11 7.83 -1.78
CA ILE A 133 -1.99 7.53 -2.92
C ILE A 133 -3.48 7.57 -2.53
N SER A 134 -3.82 7.18 -1.29
CA SER A 134 -5.19 7.25 -0.78
C SER A 134 -5.68 8.69 -0.63
N VAL A 135 -4.80 9.64 -0.33
CA VAL A 135 -5.13 11.07 -0.29
C VAL A 135 -5.11 11.71 -1.68
N MET A 136 -4.04 11.49 -2.45
CA MET A 136 -3.69 12.28 -3.64
C MET A 136 -3.98 11.59 -4.98
N GLY A 137 -4.64 10.42 -4.97
CA GLY A 137 -5.02 9.71 -6.18
C GLY A 137 -5.84 10.59 -7.14
N ILE A 138 -5.58 10.43 -8.44
CA ILE A 138 -6.28 11.14 -9.51
C ILE A 138 -6.84 10.10 -10.47
N GLU A 139 -8.10 10.25 -10.85
CA GLU A 139 -8.75 9.34 -11.79
C GLU A 139 -7.98 9.30 -13.11
N GLY A 140 -7.78 8.09 -13.64
CA GLY A 140 -6.99 7.88 -14.87
C GLY A 140 -5.48 8.10 -14.74
N HIS A 141 -4.93 8.32 -13.54
CA HIS A 141 -3.50 8.55 -13.35
C HIS A 141 -2.88 7.57 -12.34
N ALA A 142 -1.67 7.11 -12.64
CA ALA A 142 -0.74 6.67 -11.60
C ALA A 142 -0.10 7.90 -10.94
N LEU A 143 0.57 7.70 -9.81
CA LEU A 143 1.27 8.77 -9.10
C LEU A 143 2.73 8.37 -8.90
N LEU A 144 3.65 9.09 -9.52
CA LEU A 144 5.08 8.98 -9.20
C LEU A 144 5.32 9.79 -7.92
N ILE A 145 5.80 9.15 -6.86
CA ILE A 145 6.02 9.79 -5.56
C ILE A 145 7.51 9.73 -5.25
N ASP A 146 8.10 10.90 -5.02
CA ASP A 146 9.44 11.00 -4.45
C ASP A 146 9.34 10.91 -2.93
N CYS A 147 9.64 9.74 -2.36
CA CYS A 147 9.54 9.51 -0.91
C CYS A 147 10.56 10.32 -0.07
N LYS A 148 11.55 10.99 -0.69
CA LYS A 148 12.52 11.85 0.00
C LYS A 148 12.01 13.30 0.07
N SER A 149 11.63 13.87 -1.07
CA SER A 149 11.15 15.26 -1.13
C SER A 149 9.66 15.41 -0.82
N LEU A 150 8.91 14.30 -0.88
CA LEU A 150 7.44 14.25 -0.85
C LEU A 150 6.76 14.98 -2.03
N GLU A 151 7.53 15.25 -3.09
CA GLU A 151 6.98 15.69 -4.37
C GLU A 151 6.29 14.54 -5.07
N TYR A 152 5.28 14.85 -5.88
CA TYR A 152 4.55 13.86 -6.65
C TYR A 152 4.17 14.38 -8.01
N ASP A 153 4.12 13.46 -8.97
CA ASP A 153 3.82 13.76 -10.36
C ASP A 153 2.75 12.78 -10.89
N PRO A 154 1.56 13.29 -11.27
CA PRO A 154 0.53 12.47 -11.90
C PRO A 154 1.00 11.94 -13.26
N VAL A 155 1.03 10.62 -13.42
CA VAL A 155 1.38 9.95 -14.67
C VAL A 155 0.09 9.48 -15.34
N PRO A 156 -0.34 10.09 -16.45
CA PRO A 156 -1.60 9.72 -17.10
C PRO A 156 -1.49 8.31 -17.68
N LEU A 157 -2.53 7.52 -17.50
CA LEU A 157 -2.69 6.20 -18.11
C LEU A 157 -3.66 6.35 -19.28
N THR A 158 -3.10 6.64 -20.46
CA THR A 158 -3.83 7.08 -21.65
C THR A 158 -4.34 5.93 -22.53
N GLU A 159 -3.76 4.74 -22.44
CA GLU A 159 -4.16 3.61 -23.27
C GLU A 159 -5.37 2.87 -22.69
N SER A 160 -6.45 2.84 -23.46
CA SER A 160 -7.72 2.25 -23.02
C SER A 160 -7.77 0.73 -23.12
N ASN A 161 -6.89 0.13 -23.94
CA ASN A 161 -6.90 -1.30 -24.21
C ASN A 161 -6.25 -2.13 -23.10
N TYR A 162 -5.30 -1.57 -22.35
CA TYR A 162 -4.68 -2.26 -21.23
C TYR A 162 -5.38 -1.94 -19.91
N ILE A 163 -5.48 -2.95 -19.05
CA ILE A 163 -5.98 -2.80 -17.69
C ILE A 163 -5.03 -3.45 -16.69
N PHE A 164 -5.18 -3.06 -15.43
CA PHE A 164 -4.53 -3.75 -14.33
C PHE A 164 -5.47 -4.80 -13.74
N LEU A 165 -5.04 -6.06 -13.79
CA LEU A 165 -5.68 -7.19 -13.13
C LEU A 165 -4.93 -7.49 -11.83
N ILE A 166 -5.61 -7.31 -10.71
CA ILE A 166 -5.13 -7.71 -9.39
C ILE A 166 -5.57 -9.16 -9.14
N THR A 167 -4.63 -10.01 -8.74
CA THR A 167 -4.91 -11.39 -8.34
C THR A 167 -4.46 -11.61 -6.90
N ASN A 168 -5.40 -11.78 -5.98
CA ASN A 168 -5.12 -12.14 -4.61
C ASN A 168 -4.86 -13.64 -4.49
N SER A 169 -3.70 -14.01 -3.98
CA SER A 169 -3.32 -15.40 -3.65
C SER A 169 -4.23 -16.02 -2.58
N ASN A 170 -4.90 -15.19 -1.78
CA ASN A 170 -5.58 -15.57 -0.54
C ASN A 170 -4.66 -16.32 0.44
N VAL A 171 -3.36 -15.98 0.42
CA VAL A 171 -2.39 -16.45 1.41
C VAL A 171 -1.87 -15.26 2.20
N HIS A 172 -1.84 -15.44 3.51
CA HIS A 172 -1.24 -14.52 4.47
C HIS A 172 -0.30 -15.31 5.37
N HIS A 173 0.99 -14.98 5.34
CA HIS A 173 1.96 -15.54 6.28
C HIS A 173 2.07 -14.62 7.50
N GLU A 174 1.86 -15.16 8.71
CA GLU A 174 1.91 -14.41 9.98
C GLU A 174 3.26 -13.72 10.24
N LEU A 175 4.32 -14.15 9.56
CA LEU A 175 5.69 -13.63 9.68
C LEU A 175 5.91 -12.29 8.96
N SER A 176 4.92 -11.72 8.26
CA SER A 176 5.10 -10.54 7.40
C SER A 176 5.69 -9.34 8.15
N ASN A 177 5.26 -9.07 9.38
CA ASN A 177 5.71 -7.89 10.14
C ASN A 177 7.17 -8.01 10.61
N SER A 178 7.59 -9.19 11.08
CA SER A 178 8.98 -9.40 11.50
C SER A 178 9.94 -9.41 10.30
N GLN A 179 9.50 -9.98 9.18
CA GLN A 179 10.29 -9.95 7.94
C GLN A 179 10.41 -8.54 7.36
N TYR A 180 9.35 -7.73 7.41
CA TYR A 180 9.41 -6.33 6.99
C TYR A 180 10.44 -5.53 7.81
N GLN A 181 10.41 -5.66 9.14
CA GLN A 181 11.38 -5.00 10.02
C GLN A 181 12.81 -5.46 9.73
N LEU A 182 13.02 -6.75 9.48
CA LEU A 182 14.32 -7.29 9.09
C LEU A 182 14.82 -6.67 7.78
N ARG A 183 13.98 -6.55 6.75
CA ARG A 183 14.37 -5.93 5.47
C ARG A 183 14.76 -4.47 5.64
N ARG A 184 14.02 -3.72 6.47
CA ARG A 184 14.35 -2.34 6.81
C ARG A 184 15.73 -2.24 7.47
N TYR A 185 15.98 -3.04 8.50
CA TYR A 185 17.28 -3.09 9.18
C TYR A 185 18.43 -3.41 8.21
N GLN A 186 18.24 -4.38 7.31
CA GLN A 186 19.25 -4.74 6.31
C GLN A 186 19.56 -3.59 5.33
N CYS A 187 18.57 -2.75 5.01
CA CYS A 187 18.77 -1.58 4.16
C CYS A 187 19.44 -0.42 4.90
N GLU A 188 19.13 -0.24 6.19
CA GLU A 188 19.79 0.72 7.07
C GLU A 188 21.27 0.35 7.25
N GLU A 189 21.56 -0.92 7.55
CA GLU A 189 22.93 -1.46 7.62
C GLU A 189 23.70 -1.23 6.31
N ALA A 190 23.08 -1.50 5.15
CA ALA A 190 23.70 -1.23 3.86
C ALA A 190 24.05 0.25 3.67
N SER A 191 23.15 1.16 4.08
CA SER A 191 23.34 2.61 3.99
C SER A 191 24.52 3.07 4.85
N ASP A 192 24.62 2.54 6.07
CA ASP A 192 25.73 2.81 7.00
C ASP A 192 27.08 2.33 6.43
N LEU A 193 27.12 1.12 5.86
CA LEU A 193 28.35 0.53 5.32
C LEU A 193 28.90 1.27 4.09
N ILE A 194 28.03 1.97 3.36
CA ILE A 194 28.40 2.81 2.20
C ILE A 194 28.39 4.31 2.52
N ASN A 195 28.14 4.69 3.78
CA ASN A 195 28.16 6.04 4.32
C ASN A 195 27.23 7.03 3.58
N VAL A 196 25.96 6.64 3.43
CA VAL A 196 24.90 7.49 2.89
C VAL A 196 23.72 7.53 3.86
N GLU A 197 22.99 8.66 3.89
CA GLU A 197 21.79 8.81 4.74
C GLU A 197 20.69 7.79 4.41
N SER A 198 20.56 7.43 3.13
CA SER A 198 19.67 6.38 2.68
C SER A 198 20.14 5.83 1.34
N LEU A 199 19.70 4.62 1.00
CA LEU A 199 19.97 3.99 -0.30
C LEU A 199 19.46 4.81 -1.51
N ARG A 200 18.61 5.83 -1.29
CA ARG A 200 18.22 6.80 -2.34
C ARG A 200 19.41 7.60 -2.86
N SER A 201 20.43 7.83 -2.03
CA SER A 201 21.65 8.55 -2.42
C SER A 201 22.78 7.62 -2.89
N ALA A 202 22.52 6.31 -2.95
CA ALA A 202 23.52 5.31 -3.33
C ALA A 202 23.51 5.04 -4.84
N THR A 203 24.64 4.58 -5.37
CA THR A 203 24.77 4.08 -6.74
C THR A 203 25.24 2.64 -6.74
N MET A 204 24.98 1.91 -7.84
CA MET A 204 25.49 0.55 -8.02
C MET A 204 27.02 0.49 -7.98
N GLU A 205 27.71 1.55 -8.41
CA GLU A 205 29.17 1.63 -8.32
C GLU A 205 29.65 1.62 -6.86
N THR A 206 29.07 2.49 -6.01
CA THR A 206 29.41 2.55 -4.59
C THR A 206 29.09 1.23 -3.89
N LEU A 207 27.93 0.63 -4.20
CA LEU A 207 27.51 -0.65 -3.64
C LEU A 207 28.47 -1.78 -4.03
N ASN A 208 28.80 -1.93 -5.32
CA ASN A 208 29.70 -2.96 -5.82
C ASN A 208 31.11 -2.82 -5.24
N LYS A 209 31.60 -1.58 -5.07
CA LYS A 209 32.90 -1.31 -4.43
C LYS A 209 32.90 -1.70 -2.95
N ALA A 210 31.82 -1.43 -2.21
CA ALA A 210 31.72 -1.82 -0.81
C ALA A 210 31.69 -3.35 -0.64
N HIS A 211 30.92 -4.04 -1.47
CA HIS A 211 30.85 -5.50 -1.47
C HIS A 211 32.20 -6.14 -1.85
N SER A 212 32.84 -5.68 -2.92
CA SER A 212 34.13 -6.22 -3.39
C SER A 212 35.27 -6.04 -2.38
N ASN A 213 35.20 -4.99 -1.56
CA ASN A 213 36.15 -4.74 -0.48
C ASN A 213 35.83 -5.48 0.83
N GLY A 214 34.85 -6.39 0.82
CA GLY A 214 34.44 -7.18 1.98
C GLY A 214 33.72 -6.40 3.07
N LYS A 215 33.23 -5.18 2.79
CA LYS A 215 32.51 -4.36 3.79
C LYS A 215 31.10 -4.88 4.08
N MET A 216 30.50 -5.61 3.14
CA MET A 216 29.14 -6.14 3.28
C MET A 216 29.03 -7.57 2.80
N ASN A 217 28.23 -8.36 3.52
CA ASN A 217 27.91 -9.73 3.11
C ASN A 217 26.92 -9.76 1.92
N GLU A 218 26.75 -10.94 1.34
CA GLU A 218 25.89 -11.14 0.16
C GLU A 218 24.42 -10.78 0.41
N ILE A 219 23.90 -11.04 1.61
CA ILE A 219 22.49 -10.75 1.92
C ILE A 219 22.25 -9.25 1.91
N ILE A 220 23.08 -8.48 2.62
CA ILE A 220 22.98 -7.01 2.68
C ILE A 220 23.19 -6.40 1.29
N TYR A 221 24.16 -6.91 0.53
CA TYR A 221 24.39 -6.49 -0.85
C TYR A 221 23.14 -6.68 -1.73
N LYS A 222 22.50 -7.86 -1.68
CA LYS A 222 21.27 -8.12 -2.42
C LYS A 222 20.12 -7.20 -2.04
N ARG A 223 19.90 -6.95 -0.73
CA ARG A 223 18.84 -6.03 -0.27
C ARG A 223 19.06 -4.62 -0.81
N ALA A 224 20.30 -4.14 -0.74
CA ALA A 224 20.66 -2.82 -1.26
C ALA A 224 20.55 -2.74 -2.78
N ARG A 225 21.00 -3.78 -3.50
CA ARG A 225 20.88 -3.87 -4.97
C ARG A 225 19.44 -3.78 -5.41
N HIS A 226 18.53 -4.51 -4.74
CA HIS A 226 17.10 -4.38 -5.01
C HIS A 226 16.65 -2.93 -4.88
N VAL A 227 16.89 -2.28 -3.73
CA VAL A 227 16.39 -0.92 -3.49
C VAL A 227 16.95 0.08 -4.50
N ILE A 228 18.26 0.07 -4.77
CA ILE A 228 18.88 1.01 -5.72
C ILE A 228 18.30 0.80 -7.13
N THR A 229 18.28 -0.44 -7.61
CA THR A 229 17.80 -0.73 -8.96
C THR A 229 16.29 -0.56 -9.11
N GLU A 230 15.51 -0.77 -8.04
CA GLU A 230 14.06 -0.55 -8.04
C GLU A 230 13.70 0.94 -8.06
N ILE A 231 14.50 1.81 -7.42
CA ILE A 231 14.36 3.27 -7.54
C ILE A 231 14.57 3.69 -9.00
N GLU A 232 15.68 3.26 -9.62
CA GLU A 232 15.98 3.56 -11.04
C GLU A 232 14.88 3.02 -11.98
N ARG A 233 14.43 1.80 -11.72
CA ARG A 233 13.36 1.15 -12.49
C ARG A 233 12.04 1.92 -12.39
N THR A 234 11.72 2.45 -11.21
CA THR A 234 10.49 3.22 -10.96
C THR A 234 10.49 4.55 -11.73
N ILE A 235 11.63 5.25 -11.73
CA ILE A 235 11.79 6.49 -12.51
C ILE A 235 11.63 6.19 -14.00
N THR A 236 12.32 5.16 -14.50
CA THR A 236 12.23 4.73 -15.90
C THR A 236 10.80 4.31 -16.26
N ALA A 237 10.11 3.59 -15.36
CA ALA A 237 8.73 3.13 -15.54
C ALA A 237 7.76 4.30 -15.71
N ALA A 238 7.92 5.38 -14.92
CA ALA A 238 7.12 6.59 -15.07
C ALA A 238 7.37 7.27 -16.42
N GLU A 239 8.61 7.36 -16.88
CA GLU A 239 8.96 7.96 -18.18
C GLU A 239 8.38 7.19 -19.38
N VAL A 240 8.45 5.85 -19.35
CA VAL A 240 7.87 5.03 -20.43
C VAL A 240 6.35 5.07 -20.42
N LEU A 241 5.70 5.11 -19.25
CA LEU A 241 4.25 5.28 -19.14
C LEU A 241 3.79 6.62 -19.72
N LYS A 242 4.49 7.73 -19.40
CA LYS A 242 4.19 9.05 -19.98
C LYS A 242 4.24 9.07 -21.51
N ARG A 243 5.07 8.19 -22.11
CA ARG A 243 5.20 8.05 -23.56
C ARG A 243 4.26 7.00 -24.17
N GLY A 244 3.42 6.35 -23.37
CA GLY A 244 2.54 5.27 -23.81
C GLY A 244 3.26 3.97 -24.16
N ASP A 245 4.50 3.77 -23.71
CA ASP A 245 5.25 2.53 -23.94
C ASP A 245 4.93 1.50 -22.84
N TYR A 246 3.73 0.94 -22.94
CA TYR A 246 3.21 -0.07 -22.02
C TYR A 246 3.97 -1.39 -22.08
N LYS A 247 4.59 -1.70 -23.23
CA LYS A 247 5.37 -2.92 -23.39
C LYS A 247 6.63 -2.85 -22.52
N THR A 248 7.41 -1.78 -22.65
CA THR A 248 8.59 -1.57 -21.80
C THR A 248 8.18 -1.46 -20.33
N PHE A 249 7.05 -0.81 -20.02
CA PHE A 249 6.54 -0.80 -18.64
C PHE A 249 6.27 -2.22 -18.11
N GLY A 250 5.65 -3.09 -18.90
CA GLY A 250 5.42 -4.50 -18.53
C GLY A 250 6.72 -5.28 -18.30
N GLU A 251 7.75 -5.05 -19.13
CA GLU A 251 9.09 -5.61 -18.95
C GLU A 251 9.73 -5.15 -17.63
N LEU A 252 9.57 -3.86 -17.28
CA LEU A 252 10.01 -3.31 -16.00
C LEU A 252 9.23 -3.91 -14.83
N MET A 253 7.93 -4.14 -14.94
CA MET A 253 7.17 -4.88 -13.92
C MET A 253 7.76 -6.28 -13.72
N ASN A 254 8.11 -6.97 -14.80
CA ASN A 254 8.66 -8.31 -14.72
C ASN A 254 10.03 -8.32 -14.01
N ALA A 255 10.89 -7.37 -14.35
CA ALA A 255 12.19 -7.20 -13.72
C ALA A 255 12.08 -6.85 -12.24
N SER A 256 11.10 -6.02 -11.87
CA SER A 256 10.79 -5.70 -10.47
C SER A 256 10.42 -6.96 -9.68
N HIS A 257 9.55 -7.82 -10.21
CA HIS A 257 9.19 -9.07 -9.54
C HIS A 257 10.41 -9.97 -9.31
N ASN A 258 11.24 -10.14 -10.34
CA ASN A 258 12.43 -10.98 -10.23
C ASN A 258 13.38 -10.42 -9.16
N SER A 259 13.55 -9.09 -9.08
CA SER A 259 14.33 -8.45 -8.02
C SER A 259 13.71 -8.65 -6.63
N LEU A 260 12.38 -8.50 -6.48
CA LEU A 260 11.69 -8.77 -5.22
C LEU A 260 11.79 -10.23 -4.76
N ARG A 261 11.82 -11.17 -5.70
CA ARG A 261 11.97 -12.61 -5.44
C ARG A 261 13.41 -12.98 -5.10
N ASP A 262 14.37 -12.56 -5.92
CA ASP A 262 15.74 -13.07 -5.91
C ASP A 262 16.70 -12.22 -5.04
N ASP A 263 16.50 -10.90 -5.02
CA ASP A 263 17.36 -9.95 -4.31
C ASP A 263 16.75 -9.46 -3.01
N PHE A 264 15.46 -9.17 -3.01
CA PHE A 264 14.77 -8.73 -1.79
C PHE A 264 14.17 -9.89 -1.00
N GLU A 265 13.93 -11.04 -1.63
CA GLU A 265 13.37 -12.25 -1.00
C GLU A 265 12.10 -11.93 -0.18
N VAL A 266 11.17 -11.20 -0.78
CA VAL A 266 9.84 -10.91 -0.19
C VAL A 266 8.69 -11.54 -0.98
N SER A 267 8.98 -12.24 -2.09
CA SER A 267 7.97 -13.05 -2.76
C SER A 267 7.71 -14.36 -1.99
N CYS A 268 6.84 -15.20 -2.52
CA CYS A 268 6.62 -16.57 -2.04
C CYS A 268 6.17 -17.46 -3.20
N GLN A 269 6.14 -18.78 -2.97
CA GLN A 269 5.74 -19.75 -4.00
C GLN A 269 4.40 -19.40 -4.64
N GLU A 270 3.43 -18.94 -3.86
CA GLU A 270 2.12 -18.55 -4.39
C GLU A 270 2.18 -17.33 -5.30
N LEU A 271 2.91 -16.29 -4.91
CA LEU A 271 3.05 -15.08 -5.73
C LEU A 271 3.83 -15.38 -7.02
N ASP A 272 4.92 -16.15 -6.91
CA ASP A 272 5.74 -16.56 -8.05
C ASP A 272 4.92 -17.37 -9.05
N GLN A 273 4.15 -18.35 -8.56
CA GLN A 273 3.27 -19.15 -9.41
C GLN A 273 2.22 -18.28 -10.11
N LEU A 274 1.57 -17.35 -9.40
CA LEU A 274 0.57 -16.45 -10.00
C LEU A 274 1.19 -15.57 -11.11
N VAL A 275 2.39 -15.04 -10.88
CA VAL A 275 3.11 -14.23 -11.87
C VAL A 275 3.51 -15.07 -13.08
N GLU A 276 4.05 -16.28 -12.87
CA GLU A 276 4.43 -17.18 -13.97
C GLU A 276 3.22 -17.58 -14.83
N LEU A 277 2.09 -17.92 -14.21
CA LEU A 277 0.86 -18.26 -14.93
C LEU A 277 0.34 -17.08 -15.75
N ALA A 278 0.33 -15.88 -15.17
CA ALA A 278 -0.08 -14.67 -15.89
C ALA A 278 0.82 -14.41 -17.11
N ARG A 279 2.14 -14.50 -16.95
CA ARG A 279 3.12 -14.24 -18.03
C ARG A 279 3.02 -15.20 -19.22
N LYS A 280 2.44 -16.40 -19.05
CA LYS A 280 2.22 -17.36 -20.14
C LYS A 280 1.12 -16.93 -21.11
N VAL A 281 0.25 -16.00 -20.73
CA VAL A 281 -0.95 -15.64 -21.50
C VAL A 281 -0.63 -14.57 -22.55
N PRO A 282 -0.89 -14.83 -23.85
CA PRO A 282 -0.81 -13.78 -24.87
C PRO A 282 -1.69 -12.58 -24.52
N GLY A 283 -1.12 -11.37 -24.61
CA GLY A 283 -1.78 -10.12 -24.20
C GLY A 283 -1.39 -9.64 -22.80
N VAL A 284 -0.67 -10.44 -22.01
CA VAL A 284 -0.03 -9.96 -20.77
C VAL A 284 1.31 -9.31 -21.10
N LEU A 285 1.49 -8.05 -20.68
CA LEU A 285 2.73 -7.31 -20.87
C LEU A 285 3.69 -7.48 -19.69
N GLY A 286 3.15 -7.59 -18.48
CA GLY A 286 3.95 -7.77 -17.29
C GLY A 286 3.13 -8.14 -16.07
N SER A 287 3.75 -8.86 -15.14
CA SER A 287 3.14 -9.24 -13.86
C SER A 287 4.18 -9.27 -12.76
N ARG A 288 3.76 -8.82 -11.57
CA ARG A 288 4.58 -8.78 -10.35
C ARG A 288 3.72 -8.89 -9.10
N MET A 289 4.33 -9.33 -8.00
CA MET A 289 3.74 -9.12 -6.67
C MET A 289 3.55 -7.63 -6.36
N THR A 290 2.61 -7.28 -5.49
CA THR A 290 2.39 -5.91 -5.02
C THR A 290 2.11 -5.89 -3.51
N GLY A 291 2.39 -4.76 -2.86
CA GLY A 291 2.36 -4.64 -1.40
C GLY A 291 3.61 -5.23 -0.73
N GLY A 292 3.49 -5.59 0.55
CA GLY A 292 4.61 -6.01 1.40
C GLY A 292 5.20 -7.40 1.13
N GLY A 293 4.54 -8.21 0.28
CA GLY A 293 4.99 -9.57 -0.03
C GLY A 293 4.59 -10.61 1.01
N PHE A 294 5.22 -11.79 0.93
CA PHE A 294 4.92 -12.96 1.77
C PHE A 294 3.44 -13.38 1.67
N GLY A 295 2.89 -13.34 0.46
CA GLY A 295 1.46 -13.51 0.19
C GLY A 295 0.80 -12.22 -0.31
N GLY A 296 -0.53 -12.15 -0.21
CA GLY A 296 -1.29 -11.01 -0.73
C GLY A 296 -1.53 -11.08 -2.24
N CYS A 297 -1.31 -9.98 -2.96
CA CYS A 297 -1.71 -9.86 -4.37
C CYS A 297 -0.54 -9.78 -5.36
N THR A 298 -0.82 -10.17 -6.59
CA THR A 298 -0.08 -9.74 -7.78
C THR A 298 -0.86 -8.68 -8.55
N VAL A 299 -0.15 -7.88 -9.33
CA VAL A 299 -0.71 -6.92 -10.29
C VAL A 299 -0.16 -7.23 -11.68
N THR A 300 -1.07 -7.36 -12.64
CA THR A 300 -0.77 -7.75 -14.02
C THR A 300 -1.28 -6.68 -14.97
N LEU A 301 -0.40 -6.18 -15.84
CA LEU A 301 -0.78 -5.34 -16.97
C LEU A 301 -1.13 -6.24 -18.16
N VAL A 302 -2.39 -6.18 -18.59
CA VAL A 302 -2.95 -7.12 -19.57
C VAL A 302 -3.92 -6.42 -20.52
N ASP A 303 -3.93 -6.85 -21.78
CA ASP A 303 -4.96 -6.49 -22.75
C ASP A 303 -6.34 -6.89 -22.19
N ARG A 304 -7.31 -5.98 -22.26
CA ARG A 304 -8.66 -6.20 -21.75
C ARG A 304 -9.29 -7.48 -22.27
N ASN A 305 -9.01 -7.86 -23.52
CA ASN A 305 -9.55 -9.07 -24.15
C ASN A 305 -8.87 -10.36 -23.65
N ALA A 306 -7.66 -10.27 -23.09
CA ALA A 306 -6.91 -11.40 -22.55
C ALA A 306 -7.19 -11.69 -21.07
N VAL A 307 -7.96 -10.85 -20.38
CA VAL A 307 -8.27 -10.99 -18.94
C VAL A 307 -8.88 -12.35 -18.62
N ASN A 308 -9.87 -12.79 -19.42
CA ASN A 308 -10.52 -14.09 -19.20
C ASN A 308 -9.53 -15.25 -19.34
N SER A 309 -8.60 -15.17 -20.29
CA SER A 309 -7.55 -16.18 -20.46
C SER A 309 -6.62 -16.25 -19.25
N VAL A 310 -6.26 -15.10 -18.66
CA VAL A 310 -5.48 -15.05 -17.40
C VAL A 310 -6.26 -15.67 -16.24
N VAL A 311 -7.53 -15.33 -16.09
CA VAL A 311 -8.40 -15.90 -15.04
C VAL A 311 -8.54 -17.42 -15.22
N THR A 312 -8.73 -17.90 -16.44
CA THR A 312 -8.88 -19.33 -16.75
C THR A 312 -7.62 -20.12 -16.40
N ILE A 313 -6.44 -19.70 -16.88
CA ILE A 313 -5.20 -20.44 -16.61
C ILE A 313 -4.85 -20.43 -15.11
N ILE A 314 -5.07 -19.32 -14.42
CA ILE A 314 -4.81 -19.23 -12.98
C ILE A 314 -5.78 -20.15 -12.22
N ASN A 315 -7.09 -20.13 -12.52
CA ASN A 315 -8.04 -21.03 -11.87
C ASN A 315 -7.76 -22.51 -12.15
N SER A 316 -7.18 -22.87 -13.30
CA SER A 316 -6.85 -24.26 -13.61
C SER A 316 -5.56 -24.74 -12.96
N GLU A 317 -4.54 -23.89 -12.84
CA GLU A 317 -3.20 -24.31 -12.40
C GLU A 317 -2.86 -23.91 -10.96
N TYR A 318 -3.48 -22.87 -10.41
CA TYR A 318 -3.28 -22.44 -9.04
C TYR A 318 -4.26 -23.14 -8.09
N LYS A 319 -3.78 -24.13 -7.34
CA LYS A 319 -4.59 -25.05 -6.52
C LYS A 319 -5.31 -24.43 -5.32
N ARG A 320 -5.09 -23.15 -5.02
CA ARG A 320 -5.80 -22.44 -3.95
C ARG A 320 -7.05 -21.75 -4.52
N ASN A 321 -7.58 -20.77 -3.80
CA ASN A 321 -8.78 -20.03 -4.22
C ASN A 321 -8.39 -18.57 -4.50
N PRO A 322 -7.89 -18.23 -5.70
CA PRO A 322 -7.49 -16.87 -6.03
C PRO A 322 -8.72 -15.96 -6.16
N LYS A 323 -8.56 -14.66 -5.91
CA LYS A 323 -9.59 -13.64 -6.21
C LYS A 323 -9.06 -12.63 -7.20
N PHE A 324 -9.89 -12.25 -8.17
CA PHE A 324 -9.51 -11.37 -9.26
C PHE A 324 -10.26 -10.05 -9.18
N TYR A 325 -9.57 -8.95 -9.45
CA TYR A 325 -10.14 -7.62 -9.50
C TYR A 325 -9.56 -6.85 -10.67
N THR A 326 -10.42 -6.43 -11.59
CA THR A 326 -10.05 -5.43 -12.59
C THR A 326 -10.14 -4.05 -11.95
N VAL A 327 -9.06 -3.28 -12.05
CA VAL A 327 -9.00 -1.95 -11.43
C VAL A 327 -8.62 -0.89 -12.43
N LEU A 328 -9.21 0.29 -12.23
CA LEU A 328 -8.85 1.51 -12.92
C LEU A 328 -8.29 2.51 -11.91
N PRO A 329 -7.32 3.34 -12.31
CA PRO A 329 -6.83 4.42 -11.46
C PRO A 329 -7.98 5.35 -11.08
N SER A 330 -8.17 5.57 -9.79
CA SER A 330 -9.32 6.26 -9.22
C SER A 330 -8.85 7.46 -8.42
N CYS A 331 -9.74 8.41 -8.16
CA CYS A 331 -9.44 9.50 -7.25
C CYS A 331 -9.14 9.01 -5.83
N GLY A 332 -8.34 9.78 -5.11
CA GLY A 332 -8.16 9.68 -3.67
C GLY A 332 -9.40 10.12 -2.90
N ALA A 333 -9.20 10.38 -1.61
CA ALA A 333 -10.28 10.66 -0.68
C ALA A 333 -11.13 11.87 -1.07
N LYS A 334 -12.46 11.69 -1.01
CA LYS A 334 -13.47 12.72 -1.30
C LYS A 334 -14.49 12.78 -0.18
N ILE A 335 -15.01 13.98 0.07
CA ILE A 335 -16.11 14.22 1.01
C ILE A 335 -17.39 14.42 0.18
N VAL A 336 -18.43 13.65 0.51
CA VAL A 336 -19.78 13.82 -0.05
C VAL A 336 -20.69 14.25 1.10
N ARG A 337 -21.35 15.40 0.95
CA ARG A 337 -22.37 15.85 1.91
C ARG A 337 -23.72 15.28 1.44
N LEU A 338 -24.38 14.54 2.32
CA LEU A 338 -25.69 13.93 2.10
C LEU A 338 -26.81 14.85 2.55
#